data_AF-A0A250XGW9-F1
#
_entry.id   AF-A0A250XGW9-F1
#
_cell.length_a   1.000
_cell.length_b   1.000
_cell.length_c   1.000
_cell.angle_alpha   90.00
_cell.angle_beta   90.00
_cell.angle_gamma   90.00
#
_symmetry.space_group_name_H-M   'P 1'
#
loop_
_entity.id
_entity.type
_entity.pdbx_description
1 polymer ?
#
loop_
_entity_poly.entity_id
_entity_poly.type
_entity_poly.pdbx_seq_one_letter_code
_entity_poly.pdbx_strand_id
1 'polypeptide(L)'
;MNSLFRCAFSRHHAARPMPFHSQAHEARTCKTNSLVNKQGTHVNRVQAPRKHAVLVYARYGVQRGNPEISDRILGAVTYILPFLNAFVYARFLYLTVPVVRAALKPIMPAITTYNSVPLGSLIAFFALYLGVVNNKNMSRFVRFNAMQALLLDIMLILPRLMESVISPPSSGWGVDVYVHSQSCIWVFIAIWVIYGISNCILGQYGRIPFIADAADQQIR
;
A
#
# COMPACT_ATOMS: atom_id res chain seq x y z
N MET A 1 -10.11 -36.94 44.46
CA MET A 1 -10.78 -36.11 45.48
C MET A 1 -11.59 -35.04 44.75
N ASN A 2 -12.90 -35.11 44.94
CA ASN A 2 -13.97 -34.33 44.32
C ASN A 2 -13.90 -32.84 44.76
N SER A 3 -14.13 -31.88 43.87
CA SER A 3 -15.42 -31.21 43.61
C SER A 3 -15.55 -29.83 44.27
N LEU A 4 -15.61 -28.81 43.40
CA LEU A 4 -16.61 -27.73 43.34
C LEU A 4 -16.97 -26.99 44.64
N PHE A 5 -16.69 -25.68 44.65
CA PHE A 5 -17.46 -24.72 45.44
C PHE A 5 -18.23 -23.77 44.52
N ARG A 6 -19.54 -23.76 44.73
CA ARG A 6 -20.59 -22.96 44.09
C ARG A 6 -21.24 -22.11 45.19
N CYS A 7 -21.84 -20.98 44.78
CA CYS A 7 -22.88 -20.21 45.49
C CYS A 7 -22.44 -19.46 46.77
N ALA A 8 -23.15 -18.46 47.29
CA ALA A 8 -23.98 -17.36 46.79
C ALA A 8 -24.44 -16.62 48.07
N PHE A 9 -24.44 -15.28 48.04
CA PHE A 9 -25.44 -14.36 48.62
C PHE A 9 -26.00 -14.53 50.07
N SER A 10 -25.79 -13.53 50.94
CA SER A 10 -26.69 -13.15 52.07
C SER A 10 -26.27 -11.76 52.63
N ARG A 11 -27.02 -10.65 52.44
CA ARG A 11 -28.02 -9.98 53.33
C ARG A 11 -27.45 -9.49 54.70
N HIS A 12 -27.69 -8.27 55.25
CA HIS A 12 -28.95 -7.55 55.52
C HIS A 12 -28.71 -6.12 56.12
N HIS A 13 -29.82 -5.34 56.28
CA HIS A 13 -30.09 -4.08 57.05
C HIS A 13 -29.99 -2.74 56.25
N ALA A 14 -30.95 -1.80 56.25
CA ALA A 14 -32.11 -1.51 57.09
C ALA A 14 -33.25 -0.70 56.36
N ALA A 15 -34.41 -0.58 57.03
CA ALA A 15 -35.76 -0.11 56.67
C ALA A 15 -35.94 1.42 56.36
N ARG A 16 -36.73 1.87 55.34
CA ARG A 16 -38.17 2.33 55.26
C ARG A 16 -38.54 3.60 56.10
N PRO A 17 -39.45 4.53 55.68
CA PRO A 17 -40.79 4.28 55.07
C PRO A 17 -41.32 5.26 53.96
N MET A 18 -42.51 4.90 53.44
CA MET A 18 -43.39 5.48 52.37
C MET A 18 -44.31 6.63 52.91
N PRO A 19 -45.10 7.43 52.13
CA PRO A 19 -46.21 6.93 51.26
C PRO A 19 -46.78 7.81 50.07
N PHE A 20 -47.58 7.13 49.23
CA PHE A 20 -48.89 7.51 48.61
C PHE A 20 -49.07 8.37 47.33
N HIS A 21 -50.17 8.02 46.62
CA HIS A 21 -50.88 8.60 45.44
C HIS A 21 -50.29 8.36 44.03
N SER A 22 -50.87 7.58 43.10
CA SER A 22 -52.24 7.41 42.55
C SER A 22 -52.64 8.42 41.47
N GLN A 23 -52.63 7.91 40.23
CA GLN A 23 -53.50 8.17 39.07
C GLN A 23 -53.40 9.47 38.22
N ALA A 24 -53.03 9.24 36.94
CA ALA A 24 -53.84 9.41 35.72
C ALA A 24 -53.59 10.59 34.75
N HIS A 25 -53.76 10.20 33.47
CA HIS A 25 -54.02 10.99 32.26
C HIS A 25 -52.93 11.89 31.69
N GLU A 26 -52.30 11.42 30.59
CA GLU A 26 -52.28 12.23 29.37
C GLU A 26 -52.25 11.34 28.12
N ALA A 27 -53.35 11.34 27.38
CA ALA A 27 -53.46 10.77 26.05
C ALA A 27 -53.24 11.88 25.02
N ARG A 28 -52.42 11.65 23.99
CA ARG A 28 -52.63 12.28 22.67
C ARG A 28 -51.89 11.55 21.54
N THR A 29 -52.72 11.01 20.64
CA THR A 29 -52.59 10.98 19.17
C THR A 29 -51.68 9.96 18.47
N CYS A 30 -52.38 8.95 17.94
CA CYS A 30 -52.13 8.09 16.79
C CYS A 30 -51.45 8.76 15.59
N LYS A 31 -50.40 8.11 15.04
CA LYS A 31 -50.16 8.01 13.59
C LYS A 31 -49.70 6.60 13.23
N THR A 32 -50.62 5.88 12.59
CA THR A 32 -50.48 4.81 11.60
C THR A 32 -49.06 4.51 11.10
N ASN A 33 -48.52 3.36 11.48
CA ASN A 33 -47.38 2.74 10.78
C ASN A 33 -47.90 1.92 9.60
N SER A 34 -47.86 2.49 8.40
CA SER A 34 -48.01 1.77 7.14
C SER A 34 -46.75 0.95 6.86
N LEU A 35 -46.91 -0.37 6.84
CA LEU A 35 -45.90 -1.34 6.42
C LEU A 35 -45.65 -1.18 4.92
N VAL A 36 -44.61 -0.43 4.55
CA VAL A 36 -44.06 -0.44 3.19
C VAL A 36 -42.87 -1.39 3.16
N ASN A 37 -43.14 -2.60 2.72
CA ASN A 37 -42.14 -3.54 2.23
C ASN A 37 -41.47 -2.95 0.98
N LYS A 38 -40.15 -2.76 1.02
CA LYS A 38 -39.32 -2.58 -0.17
C LYS A 38 -38.12 -3.52 -0.10
N GLN A 39 -38.28 -4.68 -0.73
CA GLN A 39 -37.19 -5.45 -1.30
C GLN A 39 -36.32 -4.51 -2.15
N GLY A 40 -35.08 -4.31 -1.69
CA GLY A 40 -34.08 -3.48 -2.34
C GLY A 40 -33.01 -4.37 -2.99
N THR A 41 -33.03 -4.35 -4.32
CA THR A 41 -32.05 -4.89 -5.26
C THR A 41 -30.61 -4.58 -4.83
N HIS A 42 -29.76 -5.60 -4.70
CA HIS A 42 -28.31 -5.43 -4.51
C HIS A 42 -27.67 -4.86 -5.79
N VAL A 43 -27.68 -3.54 -5.93
CA VAL A 43 -26.89 -2.83 -6.95
C VAL A 43 -25.44 -2.82 -6.48
N ASN A 44 -24.57 -3.55 -7.19
CA ASN A 44 -23.12 -3.47 -7.07
C ASN A 44 -22.67 -2.03 -7.37
N ARG A 45 -22.52 -1.21 -6.33
CA ARG A 45 -21.96 0.13 -6.45
C ARG A 45 -20.44 -0.01 -6.53
N VAL A 46 -19.89 0.11 -7.73
CA VAL A 46 -18.48 0.44 -7.94
C VAL A 46 -18.18 1.69 -7.10
N GLN A 47 -17.46 1.51 -5.99
CA GLN A 47 -17.17 2.58 -5.04
C GLN A 47 -16.20 3.57 -5.70
N ALA A 48 -16.70 4.72 -6.15
CA ALA A 48 -15.85 5.83 -6.55
C ALA A 48 -14.93 6.26 -5.38
N PRO A 49 -13.68 6.68 -5.64
CA PRO A 49 -12.70 6.98 -4.59
C PRO A 49 -13.26 8.06 -3.65
N ARG A 50 -13.34 7.72 -2.36
CA ARG A 50 -13.90 8.60 -1.34
C ARG A 50 -12.94 9.77 -1.11
N LYS A 51 -13.36 10.97 -1.53
CA LYS A 51 -12.69 12.28 -1.30
C LYS A 51 -12.09 12.45 0.11
N HIS A 52 -12.64 11.78 1.12
CA HIS A 52 -12.13 11.74 2.48
C HIS A 52 -10.73 11.16 2.63
N ALA A 53 -10.33 10.11 1.91
CA ALA A 53 -8.99 9.53 2.04
C ALA A 53 -7.90 10.48 1.47
N VAL A 54 -8.22 11.17 0.38
CA VAL A 54 -7.33 12.21 -0.17
C VAL A 54 -7.17 13.36 0.83
N LEU A 55 -8.27 13.81 1.44
CA LEU A 55 -8.32 14.95 2.36
C LEU A 55 -7.74 14.64 3.76
N VAL A 56 -7.86 13.40 4.24
CA VAL A 56 -7.29 12.95 5.53
C VAL A 56 -5.77 12.93 5.49
N TYR A 57 -5.16 12.40 4.43
CA TYR A 57 -3.70 12.42 4.27
C TYR A 57 -3.14 13.82 3.97
N ALA A 58 -3.86 14.64 3.19
CA ALA A 58 -3.51 16.04 3.02
C ALA A 58 -3.54 16.79 4.37
N ARG A 59 -4.50 16.47 5.24
CA ARG A 59 -4.52 16.93 6.64
C ARG A 59 -3.39 16.32 7.49
N TYR A 60 -3.02 15.07 7.31
CA TYR A 60 -1.93 14.42 8.06
C TYR A 60 -0.56 15.01 7.73
N GLY A 61 -0.28 15.32 6.46
CA GLY A 61 0.94 16.03 6.04
C GLY A 61 1.00 17.49 6.46
N VAL A 62 -0.14 18.08 6.83
CA VAL A 62 -0.23 19.42 7.44
C VAL A 62 -0.16 19.36 8.97
N GLN A 63 -0.57 18.25 9.60
CA GLN A 63 -0.63 18.09 11.07
C GLN A 63 0.66 17.57 11.70
N ARG A 64 1.53 16.88 10.96
CA ARG A 64 2.94 16.69 11.35
C ARG A 64 3.78 17.59 10.48
N GLY A 65 4.73 18.33 11.08
CA GLY A 65 5.69 19.15 10.33
C GLY A 65 6.39 18.35 9.24
N ASN A 66 7.06 19.08 8.33
CA ASN A 66 7.82 18.54 7.21
C ASN A 66 8.62 17.28 7.64
N PRO A 67 8.52 16.13 6.94
CA PRO A 67 9.19 14.90 7.36
C PRO A 67 10.67 15.14 7.62
N GLU A 68 11.18 14.47 8.66
CA GLU A 68 12.59 14.56 9.04
C GLU A 68 13.48 14.16 7.87
N ILE A 69 14.69 14.73 7.80
CA ILE A 69 15.62 14.45 6.70
C ILE A 69 15.96 12.96 6.63
N SER A 70 16.07 12.30 7.80
CA SER A 70 16.25 10.85 7.93
C SER A 70 15.13 10.06 7.23
N ASP A 71 13.87 10.41 7.47
CA ASP A 71 12.70 9.81 6.83
C ASP A 71 12.66 10.04 5.30
N ARG A 72 13.12 11.21 4.84
CA ARG A 72 13.22 11.50 3.40
C ARG A 72 14.24 10.63 2.70
N ILE A 73 15.41 10.51 3.30
CA ILE A 73 16.48 9.65 2.78
C ILE A 73 16.01 8.19 2.80
N LEU A 74 15.41 7.74 3.91
CA LEU A 74 14.94 6.36 4.02
C LEU A 74 13.82 6.05 3.03
N GLY A 75 12.89 7.00 2.81
CA GLY A 75 11.89 6.91 1.76
C GLY A 75 12.50 6.82 0.36
N ALA A 76 13.49 7.66 0.05
CA ALA A 76 14.17 7.64 -1.26
C ALA A 76 14.92 6.32 -1.49
N VAL A 77 15.58 5.78 -0.47
CA VAL A 77 16.33 4.51 -0.53
C VAL A 77 15.42 3.34 -0.90
N THR A 78 14.14 3.36 -0.52
CA THR A 78 13.21 2.28 -0.86
C THR A 78 13.04 2.08 -2.36
N TYR A 79 13.20 3.14 -3.17
CA TYR A 79 13.10 3.09 -4.64
C TYR A 79 14.36 2.53 -5.33
N ILE A 80 15.47 2.37 -4.60
CA ILE A 80 16.67 1.72 -5.14
C ILE A 80 16.34 0.27 -5.51
N LEU A 81 15.53 -0.42 -4.69
CA LEU A 81 15.17 -1.82 -4.96
C LEU A 81 14.50 -2.04 -6.33
N PRO A 82 13.34 -1.42 -6.63
CA PRO A 82 12.69 -1.62 -7.93
C PRO A 82 13.57 -1.12 -9.07
N PHE A 83 14.44 -0.12 -8.85
CA PHE A 83 15.41 0.33 -9.85
C PHE A 83 16.44 -0.74 -10.21
N LEU A 84 17.05 -1.40 -9.21
CA LEU A 84 17.98 -2.51 -9.43
C LEU A 84 17.27 -3.68 -10.12
N ASN A 85 16.05 -4.01 -9.68
CA ASN A 85 15.25 -5.09 -10.27
C ASN A 85 14.75 -4.78 -11.69
N ALA A 86 14.63 -3.51 -12.06
CA ALA A 86 14.29 -3.12 -13.42
C ALA A 86 15.46 -3.25 -14.40
N PHE A 87 16.70 -3.34 -13.91
CA PHE A 87 17.89 -3.23 -14.76
C PHE A 87 17.99 -4.32 -15.84
N VAL A 88 17.38 -5.48 -15.62
CA VAL A 88 17.26 -6.54 -16.64
C VAL A 88 16.57 -6.04 -17.93
N TYR A 89 15.60 -5.13 -17.80
CA TYR A 89 14.87 -4.53 -18.90
C TYR A 89 15.67 -3.44 -19.63
N ALA A 90 16.75 -2.93 -19.03
CA ALA A 90 17.57 -1.87 -19.60
C ALA A 90 18.46 -2.35 -20.76
N ARG A 91 18.61 -3.67 -20.98
CA ARG A 91 19.55 -4.26 -21.93
C ARG A 91 19.47 -3.63 -23.32
N PHE A 92 18.27 -3.49 -23.87
CA PHE A 92 18.08 -2.99 -25.22
C PHE A 92 18.45 -1.51 -25.32
N LEU A 93 18.01 -0.68 -24.37
CA LEU A 93 18.35 0.74 -24.32
C LEU A 93 19.83 1.01 -24.04
N TYR A 94 20.46 0.17 -23.24
CA TYR A 94 21.90 0.23 -22.98
C TYR A 94 22.72 0.00 -24.27
N LEU A 95 22.23 -0.88 -25.16
CA LEU A 95 22.87 -1.16 -26.44
C LEU A 95 22.54 -0.12 -27.51
N THR A 96 21.32 0.43 -27.54
CA THR A 96 20.88 1.33 -28.61
C THR A 96 21.10 2.81 -28.31
N VAL A 97 21.03 3.24 -27.04
CA VAL A 97 21.07 4.67 -26.66
C VAL A 97 22.38 5.01 -25.93
N PRO A 98 23.31 5.77 -26.56
CA PRO A 98 24.61 6.08 -25.96
C PRO A 98 24.52 6.84 -24.63
N VAL A 99 23.54 7.73 -24.48
CA VAL A 99 23.33 8.51 -23.26
C VAL A 99 22.96 7.62 -22.08
N VAL A 100 22.05 6.66 -22.29
CA VAL A 100 21.66 5.67 -21.27
C VAL A 100 22.85 4.80 -20.91
N ARG A 101 23.63 4.36 -21.90
CA ARG A 101 24.86 3.58 -21.68
C ARG A 101 25.85 4.31 -20.77
N ALA A 102 26.11 5.59 -21.04
CA ALA A 102 27.02 6.40 -20.24
C ALA A 102 26.52 6.58 -18.80
N ALA A 103 25.22 6.82 -18.61
CA ALA A 103 24.61 6.97 -17.29
C ALA A 103 24.61 5.68 -16.46
N LEU A 104 24.41 4.52 -17.09
CA LEU A 104 24.33 3.24 -16.39
C LEU A 104 25.70 2.58 -16.17
N LYS A 105 26.73 2.93 -16.95
CA LYS A 105 28.10 2.41 -16.82
C LYS A 105 28.64 2.43 -15.38
N PRO A 106 28.53 3.51 -14.58
CA PRO A 106 29.02 3.51 -13.19
C PRO A 106 28.21 2.61 -12.25
N ILE A 107 26.97 2.27 -12.60
CA ILE A 107 26.07 1.46 -11.77
C ILE A 107 26.27 -0.05 -12.04
N MET A 108 26.84 -0.41 -13.20
CA MET A 108 27.11 -1.80 -13.59
C MET A 108 27.77 -2.68 -12.52
N PRO A 109 28.86 -2.29 -11.81
CA PRO A 109 29.49 -3.15 -10.81
C PRO A 109 28.58 -3.47 -9.62
N ALA A 110 27.68 -2.54 -9.25
CA ALA A 110 26.68 -2.79 -8.21
C ALA A 110 25.64 -3.82 -8.69
N ILE A 111 25.21 -3.70 -9.96
CA ILE A 111 24.25 -4.63 -10.57
C ILE A 111 24.83 -6.04 -10.70
N THR A 112 26.09 -6.18 -11.10
CA THR A 112 26.74 -7.50 -11.19
C THR A 112 26.85 -8.16 -9.83
N THR A 113 27.18 -7.39 -8.79
CA THR A 113 27.21 -7.90 -7.40
C THR A 113 25.82 -8.33 -6.94
N TYR A 114 24.79 -7.52 -7.21
CA TYR A 114 23.42 -7.83 -6.86
C TYR A 114 22.90 -9.12 -7.54
N ASN A 115 23.18 -9.27 -8.84
CA ASN A 115 22.76 -10.43 -9.62
C ASN A 115 23.62 -11.69 -9.38
N SER A 116 24.75 -11.58 -8.68
CA SER A 116 25.58 -12.73 -8.31
C SER A 116 24.92 -13.63 -7.25
N VAL A 117 23.97 -13.07 -6.50
CA VAL A 117 23.24 -13.78 -5.46
C VAL A 117 22.03 -14.51 -6.07
N PRO A 118 21.95 -15.85 -5.97
CA PRO A 118 20.75 -16.59 -6.38
C PRO A 118 19.54 -16.09 -5.59
N LEU A 119 18.42 -15.84 -6.28
CA LEU A 119 17.21 -15.27 -5.68
C LEU A 119 17.42 -13.90 -4.99
N GLY A 120 18.50 -13.18 -5.31
CA GLY A 120 18.82 -11.88 -4.70
C GLY A 120 17.67 -10.88 -4.79
N SER A 121 16.95 -10.86 -5.92
CA SER A 121 15.77 -10.01 -6.10
C SER A 121 14.61 -10.36 -5.16
N LEU A 122 14.36 -11.65 -4.93
CA LEU A 122 13.33 -12.11 -4.02
C LEU A 122 13.71 -11.82 -2.56
N ILE A 123 14.97 -12.06 -2.19
CA ILE A 123 15.49 -11.74 -0.86
C ILE A 123 15.36 -10.24 -0.59
N ALA A 124 15.75 -9.41 -1.56
CA ALA A 124 15.69 -7.96 -1.42
C ALA A 124 14.25 -7.42 -1.36
N PHE A 125 13.31 -8.03 -2.09
CA PHE A 125 11.87 -7.80 -1.96
C PHE A 125 11.38 -8.07 -0.52
N PHE A 126 11.69 -9.25 0.03
CA PHE A 126 11.30 -9.58 1.40
C PHE A 126 12.02 -8.71 2.43
N ALA A 127 13.28 -8.35 2.21
CA ALA A 127 14.03 -7.46 3.08
C ALA A 127 13.37 -6.07 3.16
N LEU A 128 12.93 -5.51 2.03
CA LEU A 128 12.20 -4.24 2.00
C LEU A 128 10.84 -4.38 2.69
N TYR A 129 10.11 -5.47 2.43
CA TYR A 129 8.81 -5.70 3.03
C TYR A 129 8.87 -5.87 4.56
N LEU A 130 9.71 -6.78 5.06
CA LEU A 130 9.83 -7.05 6.48
C LEU A 130 10.53 -5.91 7.23
N GLY A 131 11.59 -5.34 6.64
CA GLY A 131 12.41 -4.33 7.28
C GLY A 131 11.76 -2.94 7.34
N VAL A 132 11.03 -2.56 6.29
CA VAL A 132 10.47 -1.20 6.18
C VAL A 132 8.95 -1.20 6.26
N VAL A 133 8.28 -1.98 5.40
CA VAL A 133 6.82 -1.92 5.25
C VAL A 133 6.08 -2.41 6.50
N ASN A 134 6.50 -3.57 7.02
CA ASN A 134 5.88 -4.21 8.19
C ASN A 134 6.41 -3.65 9.53
N ASN A 135 7.52 -2.91 9.50
CA ASN A 135 8.11 -2.34 10.68
C ASN A 135 7.30 -1.13 11.19
N LYS A 136 6.52 -1.32 12.27
CA LYS A 136 5.69 -0.25 12.86
C LYS A 136 6.50 0.88 13.51
N ASN A 137 7.80 0.69 13.76
CA ASN A 137 8.69 1.74 14.25
C ASN A 137 9.04 2.76 13.17
N MET A 138 8.94 2.39 11.89
CA MET A 138 9.19 3.29 10.77
C MET A 138 8.04 4.29 10.61
N SER A 139 8.39 5.52 10.22
CA SER A 139 7.37 6.55 10.02
C SER A 139 6.40 6.19 8.91
N ARG A 140 5.17 6.70 9.00
CA ARG A 140 4.14 6.49 7.98
C ARG A 140 4.60 6.94 6.59
N PHE A 141 5.42 7.99 6.51
CA PHE A 141 5.99 8.51 5.27
C PHE A 141 6.88 7.50 4.56
N VAL A 142 7.81 6.90 5.31
CA VAL A 142 8.72 5.88 4.79
C VAL A 142 7.94 4.66 4.34
N ARG A 143 7.00 4.18 5.17
CA ARG A 143 6.17 3.01 4.86
C ARG A 143 5.31 3.22 3.62
N PHE A 144 4.76 4.43 3.43
CA PHE A 144 3.99 4.76 2.24
C PHE A 144 4.85 4.70 0.97
N ASN A 145 6.04 5.32 0.97
CA ASN A 145 6.96 5.26 -0.17
C ASN A 145 7.46 3.83 -0.43
N ALA A 146 7.76 3.08 0.63
CA ALA A 146 8.15 1.68 0.53
C ALA A 146 7.04 0.81 -0.11
N MET A 147 5.77 1.06 0.22
CA MET A 147 4.65 0.38 -0.45
C MET A 147 4.59 0.69 -1.94
N GLN A 148 4.83 1.93 -2.37
CA GLN A 148 4.88 2.27 -3.80
C GLN A 148 6.05 1.57 -4.49
N ALA A 149 7.24 1.59 -3.89
CA ALA A 149 8.42 0.90 -4.40
C ALA A 149 8.20 -0.63 -4.51
N LEU A 150 7.54 -1.23 -3.52
CA LEU A 150 7.19 -2.66 -3.52
C LEU A 150 6.23 -3.00 -4.67
N LEU A 151 5.26 -2.13 -4.96
CA LEU A 151 4.31 -2.34 -6.05
C LEU A 151 4.99 -2.23 -7.42
N LEU A 152 5.94 -1.30 -7.59
CA LEU A 152 6.77 -1.25 -8.79
C LEU A 152 7.56 -2.56 -8.97
N ASP A 153 8.04 -3.16 -7.88
CA ASP A 153 8.76 -4.44 -7.95
C ASP A 153 7.84 -5.63 -8.29
N ILE A 154 6.61 -5.63 -7.79
CA ILE A 154 5.59 -6.61 -8.19
C ILE A 154 5.25 -6.45 -9.68
N MET A 155 5.12 -5.23 -10.18
CA MET A 155 4.91 -4.97 -11.60
C MET A 155 6.05 -5.51 -12.47
N LEU A 156 7.29 -5.51 -11.97
CA LEU A 156 8.44 -6.10 -12.64
C LEU A 156 8.47 -7.62 -12.58
N ILE A 157 7.82 -8.22 -11.57
CA ILE A 157 7.75 -9.68 -11.46
C ILE A 157 6.82 -10.29 -12.52
N LEU A 158 5.76 -9.58 -12.91
CA LEU A 158 4.77 -10.11 -13.86
C LEU A 158 5.37 -10.41 -15.25
N PRO A 159 6.10 -9.49 -15.91
CA PRO A 159 6.71 -9.81 -17.20
C PRO A 159 7.75 -10.92 -17.09
N ARG A 160 8.51 -11.01 -15.99
CA ARG A 160 9.45 -12.12 -15.76
C ARG A 160 8.74 -13.47 -15.69
N LEU A 161 7.60 -13.53 -15.00
CA LEU A 161 6.77 -14.74 -14.96
C LEU A 161 6.12 -15.04 -16.31
N MET A 162 5.81 -14.03 -17.10
CA MET A 162 5.32 -14.24 -18.46
C MET A 162 6.42 -14.82 -19.36
N GLU A 163 7.65 -14.31 -19.27
CA GLU A 163 8.81 -14.79 -20.04
C GLU A 163 9.25 -16.20 -19.63
N SER A 164 8.95 -16.64 -18.40
CA SER A 164 9.22 -18.03 -17.99
C SER A 164 8.25 -19.04 -18.60
N VAL A 165 7.05 -18.61 -18.99
CA VAL A 165 6.03 -19.45 -19.61
C VAL A 165 6.04 -19.32 -21.13
N ILE A 166 6.31 -18.12 -21.65
CA ILE A 166 6.29 -17.79 -23.07
C ILE A 166 7.73 -17.53 -23.51
N SER A 167 8.22 -18.34 -24.45
CA SER A 167 9.56 -18.16 -25.01
C SER A 167 9.65 -16.84 -25.79
N PRO A 168 10.74 -16.06 -25.62
CA PRO A 168 10.96 -14.84 -26.40
C PRO A 168 11.00 -15.15 -27.90
N PRO A 169 10.38 -14.30 -28.74
CA PRO A 169 10.42 -14.49 -30.19
C PRO A 169 11.86 -14.33 -30.71
N SER A 170 12.29 -15.23 -31.59
CA SER A 170 13.64 -15.25 -32.16
C SER A 170 13.74 -14.64 -33.56
N SER A 171 12.62 -14.47 -34.26
CA SER A 171 12.59 -13.94 -35.63
C SER A 171 11.25 -13.28 -35.97
N GLY A 172 11.27 -12.39 -36.96
CA GLY A 172 10.09 -11.68 -37.47
C GLY A 172 9.69 -10.47 -36.63
N TRP A 173 8.51 -9.92 -36.91
CA TRP A 173 7.98 -8.70 -36.27
C TRP A 173 7.81 -8.82 -34.74
N GLY A 174 7.71 -10.05 -34.22
CA GLY A 174 7.63 -10.29 -32.78
C GLY A 174 8.88 -9.85 -32.02
N VAL A 175 10.05 -9.87 -32.66
CA VAL A 175 11.30 -9.41 -32.04
C VAL A 175 11.23 -7.92 -31.75
N ASP A 176 10.78 -7.11 -32.71
CA ASP A 176 10.67 -5.66 -32.55
C ASP A 176 9.69 -5.31 -31.42
N VAL A 177 8.52 -5.97 -31.40
CA VAL A 177 7.54 -5.80 -30.32
C VAL A 177 8.13 -6.16 -28.96
N TYR A 178 8.89 -7.26 -28.88
CA TYR A 178 9.55 -7.65 -27.63
C TYR A 178 10.58 -6.59 -27.19
N VAL A 179 11.46 -6.15 -28.08
CA VAL A 179 12.46 -5.11 -27.80
C VAL A 179 11.82 -3.81 -27.32
N HIS A 180 10.75 -3.35 -27.99
CA HIS A 180 10.01 -2.16 -27.60
C HIS A 180 9.31 -2.35 -26.25
N SER A 181 8.69 -3.51 -26.00
CA SER A 181 8.01 -3.79 -24.73
C SER A 181 8.97 -3.72 -23.53
N GLN A 182 10.15 -4.31 -23.66
CA GLN A 182 11.19 -4.32 -22.64
C GLN A 182 11.71 -2.90 -22.37
N SER A 183 11.94 -2.14 -23.44
CA SER A 183 12.36 -0.74 -23.36
C SER A 183 11.30 0.15 -22.68
N CYS A 184 10.02 -0.06 -23.00
CA CYS A 184 8.90 0.65 -22.36
C CYS A 184 8.81 0.35 -20.86
N ILE A 185 8.97 -0.92 -20.46
CA ILE A 185 8.99 -1.32 -19.04
C ILE A 185 10.11 -0.60 -18.29
N TRP A 186 11.32 -0.59 -18.85
CA TRP A 186 12.46 0.12 -18.24
C TRP A 186 12.19 1.62 -18.07
N VAL A 187 11.75 2.29 -19.14
CA VAL A 187 11.48 3.74 -19.10
C VAL A 187 10.35 4.06 -18.11
N PHE A 188 9.28 3.26 -18.11
CA PHE A 188 8.19 3.41 -17.17
C PHE A 188 8.67 3.35 -15.72
N ILE A 189 9.41 2.30 -15.34
CA ILE A 189 9.91 2.17 -13.97
C ILE A 189 10.92 3.26 -13.64
N ALA A 190 11.83 3.60 -14.55
CA ALA A 190 12.83 4.65 -14.34
C ALA A 190 12.16 6.00 -14.03
N ILE A 191 11.12 6.38 -14.78
CA ILE A 191 10.34 7.59 -14.53
C ILE A 191 9.69 7.55 -13.14
N TRP A 192 9.04 6.43 -12.79
CA TRP A 192 8.39 6.29 -11.48
C TRP A 192 9.36 6.33 -10.31
N VAL A 193 10.52 5.70 -10.44
CA VAL A 193 11.60 5.74 -9.45
C VAL A 193 12.12 7.16 -9.27
N ILE A 194 12.43 7.87 -10.36
CA ILE A 194 12.91 9.26 -10.31
C ILE A 194 11.85 10.16 -9.67
N TYR A 195 10.59 9.99 -10.04
CA TYR A 195 9.47 10.72 -9.44
C TYR A 195 9.36 10.43 -7.93
N GLY A 196 9.43 9.16 -7.52
CA GLY A 196 9.39 8.74 -6.11
C GLY A 196 10.52 9.33 -5.28
N ILE A 197 11.76 9.22 -5.76
CA ILE A 197 12.95 9.80 -5.12
C ILE A 197 12.82 11.33 -5.01
N SER A 198 12.39 11.99 -6.08
CA SER A 198 12.22 13.45 -6.11
C SER A 198 11.20 13.92 -5.07
N ASN A 199 10.04 13.25 -4.99
CA ASN A 199 9.03 13.55 -3.97
C ASN A 199 9.54 13.27 -2.55
N CYS A 200 10.35 12.23 -2.37
CA CYS A 200 10.98 11.94 -1.08
C CYS A 200 11.88 13.09 -0.61
N ILE A 201 12.73 13.60 -1.50
CA ILE A 201 13.63 14.73 -1.22
C ILE A 201 12.84 16.00 -0.89
N LEU A 202 11.77 16.27 -1.64
CA LEU A 202 10.86 17.41 -1.40
C LEU A 202 10.01 17.25 -0.13
N GLY A 203 10.02 16.08 0.51
CA GLY A 203 9.19 15.78 1.68
C GLY A 203 7.71 15.67 1.37
N GLN A 204 7.35 15.47 0.09
CA GLN A 204 5.98 15.39 -0.37
C GLN A 204 5.52 13.93 -0.44
N TYR A 205 4.25 13.69 -0.10
CA TYR A 205 3.63 12.38 -0.30
C TYR A 205 3.23 12.26 -1.78
N GLY A 206 4.13 11.74 -2.61
CA GLY A 206 3.86 11.42 -4.02
C GLY A 206 2.80 10.31 -4.12
N ARG A 207 1.52 10.69 -4.26
CA ARG A 207 0.40 9.75 -4.22
C ARG A 207 0.03 9.27 -5.60
N ILE A 208 0.22 7.98 -5.84
CA ILE A 208 -0.35 7.30 -7.00
C ILE A 208 -1.87 7.17 -6.77
N PRO A 209 -2.72 7.70 -7.67
CA PRO A 209 -4.15 7.43 -7.59
C PRO A 209 -4.38 5.90 -7.68
N PHE A 210 -5.37 5.37 -6.96
CA PHE A 210 -5.77 3.95 -6.82
C PHE A 210 -5.19 3.12 -5.66
N ILE A 211 -3.96 3.37 -5.17
CA ILE A 211 -3.32 2.50 -4.15
C ILE A 211 -3.39 3.07 -2.72
N ALA A 212 -3.49 4.39 -2.59
CA ALA A 212 -3.45 5.07 -1.30
C ALA A 212 -4.59 4.65 -0.35
N ASP A 213 -5.74 4.23 -0.89
CA ASP A 213 -6.91 3.83 -0.12
C ASP A 213 -6.77 2.40 0.45
N ALA A 214 -6.07 1.51 -0.25
CA ALA A 214 -5.81 0.14 0.21
C ALA A 214 -4.72 0.11 1.30
N ALA A 215 -3.67 0.94 1.14
CA ALA A 215 -2.60 1.04 2.13
C ALA A 215 -3.10 1.57 3.49
N ASP A 216 -4.09 2.47 3.49
CA ASP A 216 -4.62 3.06 4.71
C ASP A 216 -5.47 2.09 5.55
N GLN A 217 -6.11 1.10 4.92
CA GLN A 217 -6.80 0.02 5.63
C GLN A 217 -5.84 -0.97 6.30
N GLN A 218 -4.60 -1.05 5.81
CA GLN A 218 -3.61 -2.02 6.29
C GLN A 218 -2.68 -1.46 7.38
N ILE A 219 -2.63 -0.13 7.56
CA ILE A 219 -1.77 0.54 8.55
C ILE A 219 -2.49 0.72 9.91
N ARG A 220 -3.40 -0.19 10.27
CA ARG A 220 -3.99 -0.21 11.63
C ARG A 220 -3.04 -0.79 12.68
#